data_AF-A0AAZ3SDL0-F1
#
_entry.id   AF-A0AAZ3SDL0-F1
#
_cell.length_a   1.000
_cell.length_b   1.000
_cell.length_c   1.000
_cell.angle_alpha   90.00
_cell.angle_beta   90.00
_cell.angle_gamma   90.00
#
_symmetry.space_group_name_H-M   'P 1'
#
loop_
_entity.id
_entity.type
_entity.pdbx_description
1 polymer ?
#
loop_
_entity_poly.entity_id
_entity_poly.type
_entity_poly.pdbx_seq_one_letter_code
_entity_poly.pdbx_strand_id
1 'polypeptide(L)'
;LESNQKHLRGLLTKTRSSSQSHEETVKYIKEKIRENPSPERSINLFHCLNELNDHSLVEEIQSYLRSGSLSKPNLSPAQWSALVFVLLTSEKELDVFDLKKYSRSEEGLLRLLPVVKASRAVL
;
A
#
# COMPACT_ATOMS: atom_id res chain seq x y z
N LEU A 1 28.43 -12.63 33.47
CA LEU A 1 27.49 -13.67 33.00
C LEU A 1 27.78 -13.92 31.53
N GLU A 2 28.45 -15.04 31.21
CA GLU A 2 28.66 -15.46 29.82
C GLU A 2 27.34 -15.98 29.23
N SER A 3 27.02 -15.57 28.00
CA SER A 3 25.75 -15.89 27.36
C SER A 3 25.72 -17.34 26.89
N ASN A 4 24.78 -18.13 27.42
CA ASN A 4 24.54 -19.51 27.02
C ASN A 4 23.98 -19.66 25.59
N GLN A 5 23.81 -18.56 24.83
CA GLN A 5 23.33 -18.58 23.44
C GLN A 5 24.16 -19.47 22.51
N LYS A 6 25.48 -19.61 22.74
CA LYS A 6 26.34 -20.47 21.91
C LYS A 6 25.97 -21.95 22.03
N HIS A 7 25.63 -22.40 23.23
CA HIS A 7 25.29 -23.80 23.52
C HIS A 7 23.86 -24.15 23.06
N LEU A 8 22.94 -23.19 23.11
CA LEU A 8 21.53 -23.38 22.74
C LEU A 8 21.28 -23.34 21.22
N ARG A 9 22.28 -22.97 20.41
CA ARG A 9 22.12 -22.76 18.96
C ARG A 9 21.70 -24.00 18.16
N GLY A 10 21.97 -25.20 18.68
CA GLY A 10 21.52 -26.48 18.10
C GLY A 10 20.14 -26.96 18.58
N LEU A 11 19.65 -26.41 19.70
CA LEU A 11 18.33 -26.71 20.28
C LEU A 11 17.26 -25.70 19.85
N LEU A 12 17.67 -24.46 19.58
CA LEU A 12 16.81 -23.44 19.00
C LEU A 12 16.59 -23.82 17.53
N THR A 13 15.36 -24.21 17.19
CA THR A 13 14.91 -24.22 15.80
C THR A 13 15.24 -22.86 15.21
N LYS A 14 15.92 -22.88 14.06
CA LYS A 14 16.39 -21.68 13.36
C LYS A 14 15.16 -20.77 13.17
N THR A 15 14.99 -19.79 14.04
CA THR A 15 13.95 -18.79 13.89
C THR A 15 14.24 -18.17 12.53
N ARG A 16 13.31 -18.35 11.60
CA ARG A 16 13.43 -17.76 10.27
C ARG A 16 13.79 -16.29 10.48
N SER A 17 14.82 -15.80 9.80
CA SER A 17 15.30 -14.43 10.06
C SER A 17 14.10 -13.48 9.95
N SER A 18 13.98 -12.54 10.88
CA SER A 18 12.83 -11.63 10.94
C SER A 18 12.62 -10.87 9.62
N SER A 19 13.70 -10.62 8.87
CA SER A 19 13.67 -10.07 7.51
C SER A 19 12.95 -10.97 6.50
N GLN A 20 13.21 -12.27 6.52
CA GLN A 20 12.58 -13.23 5.61
C GLN A 20 11.08 -13.35 5.92
N SER A 21 10.68 -13.26 7.20
CA SER A 21 9.25 -13.21 7.55
C SER A 21 8.56 -11.88 7.20
N HIS A 22 9.30 -10.76 7.18
CA HIS A 22 8.76 -9.45 6.82
C HIS A 22 8.38 -9.41 5.33
N GLU A 23 9.30 -9.79 4.45
CA GLU A 23 9.05 -9.84 3.00
C GLU A 23 7.89 -10.79 2.63
N GLU A 24 7.79 -11.93 3.32
CA GLU A 24 6.68 -12.87 3.12
C GLU A 24 5.35 -12.31 3.57
N THR A 25 5.33 -11.58 4.70
CA THR A 25 4.12 -10.92 5.20
C THR A 25 3.64 -9.86 4.22
N VAL A 26 4.55 -9.02 3.72
CA VAL A 26 4.27 -8.03 2.68
C VAL A 26 3.71 -8.70 1.42
N LYS A 27 4.35 -9.78 0.95
CA LYS A 27 3.90 -10.52 -0.23
C LYS A 27 2.49 -11.09 -0.04
N TYR A 28 2.23 -11.71 1.11
CA TYR A 28 0.92 -12.28 1.46
C TYR A 28 -0.16 -11.20 1.48
N ILE A 29 0.11 -10.04 2.08
CA ILE A 29 -0.86 -8.93 2.12
C ILE A 29 -1.18 -8.44 0.70
N LYS A 30 -0.17 -8.26 -0.17
CA LYS A 30 -0.37 -7.88 -1.58
C LYS A 30 -1.21 -8.91 -2.34
N GLU A 31 -0.98 -10.20 -2.12
CA GLU A 31 -1.82 -11.27 -2.67
C GLU A 31 -3.27 -11.15 -2.19
N LYS A 32 -3.49 -10.92 -0.89
CA LYS A 32 -4.84 -10.73 -0.33
C LYS A 32 -5.57 -9.49 -0.85
N ILE A 33 -4.86 -8.44 -1.21
CA ILE A 33 -5.46 -7.27 -1.87
C ILE A 33 -5.86 -7.59 -3.32
N ARG A 34 -5.06 -8.39 -4.04
CA ARG A 34 -5.35 -8.80 -5.42
C ARG A 34 -6.53 -9.76 -5.53
N GLU A 35 -6.83 -10.51 -4.47
CA GLU A 35 -8.07 -11.30 -4.33
C GLU A 35 -9.36 -10.45 -4.29
N ASN A 36 -9.23 -9.11 -4.31
CA ASN A 36 -10.34 -8.16 -4.31
C ASN A 36 -11.32 -8.38 -3.13
N PRO A 37 -10.86 -8.26 -1.87
CA PRO A 37 -11.71 -8.45 -0.71
C PRO A 37 -12.68 -7.26 -0.55
N SER A 38 -13.52 -7.28 0.49
CA SER A 38 -14.41 -6.15 0.78
C SER A 38 -13.62 -4.84 0.93
N PRO A 39 -14.25 -3.66 0.72
CA PRO A 39 -13.59 -2.37 0.89
C PRO A 39 -12.92 -2.21 2.27
N GLU A 40 -13.60 -2.60 3.35
CA GLU A 40 -13.09 -2.51 4.72
C GLU A 40 -11.85 -3.38 4.90
N ARG A 41 -11.87 -4.59 4.35
CA ARG A 41 -10.72 -5.49 4.41
C ARG A 41 -9.56 -4.99 3.55
N SER A 42 -9.85 -4.43 2.38
CA SER A 42 -8.83 -3.82 1.52
C SER A 42 -8.16 -2.64 2.23
N ILE A 43 -8.95 -1.76 2.85
CA ILE A 43 -8.46 -0.64 3.66
C ILE A 43 -7.51 -1.14 4.76
N ASN A 44 -7.92 -2.15 5.54
CA ASN A 44 -7.09 -2.70 6.61
C ASN A 44 -5.78 -3.31 6.08
N LEU A 45 -5.83 -4.05 4.97
CA LEU A 45 -4.64 -4.65 4.37
C LEU A 45 -3.65 -3.60 3.85
N PHE A 46 -4.14 -2.53 3.23
CA PHE A 46 -3.31 -1.38 2.84
C PHE A 46 -2.71 -0.66 4.05
N HIS A 47 -3.49 -0.49 5.13
CA HIS A 47 -2.99 0.07 6.38
C HIS A 47 -1.84 -0.78 6.95
N CYS A 48 -1.97 -2.10 6.92
CA CYS A 48 -0.88 -3.00 7.33
C CYS A 48 0.38 -2.83 6.46
N LEU A 49 0.25 -2.65 5.13
CA LEU A 49 1.43 -2.36 4.28
C LEU A 49 2.10 -1.04 4.69
N ASN A 50 1.31 -0.01 4.99
CA ASN A 50 1.79 1.28 5.45
C ASN A 50 2.55 1.16 6.80
N GLU A 51 2.01 0.40 7.75
CA GLU A 51 2.68 0.09 9.04
C GLU A 51 3.98 -0.71 8.86
N LEU A 52 4.02 -1.59 7.85
CA LEU A 52 5.24 -2.32 7.46
C LEU A 52 6.21 -1.47 6.64
N ASN A 53 5.89 -0.20 6.41
CA ASN A 53 6.63 0.77 5.61
C ASN A 53 6.86 0.32 4.15
N ASP A 54 5.95 -0.50 3.60
CA ASP A 54 5.93 -0.89 2.19
C ASP A 54 4.93 -0.02 1.42
N HIS A 55 5.47 0.88 0.61
CA HIS A 55 4.68 1.78 -0.25
C HIS A 55 4.63 1.32 -1.71
N SER A 56 5.27 0.19 -2.02
CA SER A 56 5.50 -0.24 -3.41
C SER A 56 4.21 -0.56 -4.16
N LEU A 57 3.16 -1.01 -3.46
CA LEU A 57 1.85 -1.24 -4.09
C LEU A 57 1.17 0.09 -4.47
N VAL A 58 1.33 1.14 -3.65
CA VAL A 58 0.84 2.48 -3.97
C VAL A 58 1.62 3.03 -5.17
N GLU A 59 2.95 2.86 -5.20
CA GLU A 59 3.78 3.25 -6.34
C GLU A 59 3.44 2.49 -7.62
N GLU A 60 3.17 1.18 -7.53
CA GLU A 60 2.70 0.34 -8.63
C GLU A 60 1.38 0.90 -9.20
N ILE A 61 0.40 1.17 -8.33
CA ILE A 61 -0.89 1.77 -8.70
C ILE A 61 -0.69 3.16 -9.35
N GLN A 62 0.17 3.99 -8.78
CA GLN A 62 0.50 5.30 -9.35
C GLN A 62 1.13 5.17 -10.75
N SER A 63 2.06 4.24 -10.93
CA SER A 63 2.72 3.96 -12.22
C SER A 63 1.68 3.57 -13.28
N TYR A 64 0.75 2.67 -12.93
CA TYR A 64 -0.36 2.31 -13.80
C TYR A 64 -1.20 3.52 -14.20
N LEU A 65 -1.58 4.36 -13.24
CA LEU A 65 -2.40 5.54 -13.48
C LEU A 65 -1.70 6.62 -14.33
N ARG A 66 -0.37 6.79 -14.17
CA ARG A 66 0.45 7.72 -14.97
C ARG A 66 0.65 7.25 -16.40
N SER A 67 0.77 5.94 -16.61
CA SER A 67 1.07 5.35 -17.92
C SER A 67 -0.01 5.66 -18.96
N GLY A 68 -1.24 5.97 -18.50
CA GLY A 68 -2.37 6.29 -19.39
C GLY A 68 -2.67 5.18 -20.39
N SER A 69 -2.17 3.96 -20.17
CA SER A 69 -2.38 2.87 -21.10
C SER A 69 -3.89 2.63 -21.23
N LEU A 70 -4.34 2.50 -22.48
CA LEU A 70 -5.74 2.49 -22.89
C LEU A 70 -6.55 1.33 -22.29
N SER A 71 -5.91 0.38 -21.62
CA SER A 71 -6.56 -0.51 -20.66
C SER A 71 -6.60 0.20 -19.31
N LYS A 72 -7.77 0.77 -18.98
CA LYS A 72 -8.11 1.28 -17.64
C LYS A 72 -7.37 0.46 -16.57
N PRO A 73 -6.71 1.08 -15.57
CA PRO A 73 -6.34 0.32 -14.40
C PRO A 73 -7.63 -0.31 -13.86
N ASN A 74 -7.73 -1.64 -13.99
CA ASN A 74 -8.86 -2.43 -13.53
C ASN A 74 -8.77 -2.56 -12.00
N LEU A 75 -8.57 -1.44 -11.31
CA LEU A 75 -8.76 -1.39 -9.87
C LEU A 75 -10.23 -1.66 -9.62
N SER A 76 -10.48 -2.66 -8.79
CA SER A 76 -11.82 -2.91 -8.32
C SER A 76 -12.33 -1.71 -7.51
N PRO A 77 -13.65 -1.57 -7.32
CA PRO A 77 -14.19 -0.57 -6.41
C PRO A 77 -13.57 -0.60 -5.01
N ALA A 78 -13.27 -1.79 -4.48
CA ALA A 78 -12.62 -1.94 -3.17
C ALA A 78 -11.17 -1.43 -3.17
N GLN A 79 -10.42 -1.68 -4.24
CA GLN A 79 -9.04 -1.19 -4.39
C GLN A 79 -9.01 0.33 -4.55
N TRP A 80 -9.96 0.93 -5.27
CA TRP A 80 -10.12 2.39 -5.33
C TRP A 80 -10.42 3.00 -3.96
N SER A 81 -11.37 2.42 -3.22
CA SER A 81 -11.70 2.88 -1.86
C SER A 81 -10.50 2.80 -0.93
N ALA A 82 -9.71 1.73 -1.00
CA ALA A 82 -8.52 1.57 -0.19
C ALA A 82 -7.41 2.57 -0.56
N LEU A 83 -7.17 2.81 -1.87
CA LEU A 83 -6.22 3.83 -2.31
C LEU A 83 -6.58 5.22 -1.78
N VAL A 84 -7.85 5.62 -1.93
CA VAL A 84 -8.33 6.92 -1.42
C VAL A 84 -8.14 7.02 0.09
N PHE A 85 -8.45 5.96 0.84
CA PHE A 85 -8.26 5.95 2.30
C PHE A 85 -6.79 6.13 2.69
N VAL A 86 -5.86 5.43 2.03
CA VAL A 86 -4.42 5.56 2.31
C VAL A 86 -3.94 6.97 2.02
N LEU A 87 -4.36 7.57 0.90
CA LEU A 87 -3.98 8.95 0.56
C LEU A 87 -4.54 9.95 1.56
N LEU A 88 -5.77 9.75 2.05
CA LEU A 88 -6.39 10.59 3.08
C LEU A 88 -5.76 10.42 4.47
N THR A 89 -5.11 9.30 4.75
CA THR A 89 -4.42 9.05 6.02
C THR A 89 -2.93 9.32 5.95
N SER A 90 -2.39 9.63 4.77
CA SER A 90 -1.01 10.03 4.57
C SER A 90 -0.83 11.53 4.84
N GLU A 91 -0.18 11.87 5.95
CA GLU A 91 0.13 13.27 6.31
C GLU A 91 0.90 14.01 5.19
N LYS A 92 1.80 13.30 4.48
CA LYS A 92 2.63 13.89 3.43
C LYS A 92 1.83 14.26 2.17
N GLU A 93 0.87 13.41 1.79
CA GLU A 93 0.09 13.61 0.56
C GLU A 93 -1.00 14.69 0.72
N LEU A 94 -1.45 14.94 1.95
CA LEU A 94 -2.41 16.02 2.23
C LEU A 94 -1.81 17.42 2.22
N ASP A 95 -0.48 17.56 2.33
CA ASP A 95 0.19 18.86 2.33
C ASP A 95 0.23 19.48 0.93
N VAL A 96 0.63 18.68 -0.06
CA VAL A 96 0.68 19.01 -1.49
C VAL A 96 0.35 17.76 -2.31
N PHE A 97 -0.86 17.72 -2.88
CA PHE A 97 -1.31 16.59 -3.70
C PHE A 97 -1.12 16.89 -5.19
N ASP A 98 -0.13 16.24 -5.81
CA ASP A 98 0.10 16.36 -7.25
C ASP A 98 -0.86 15.44 -8.01
N LEU A 99 -1.96 16.00 -8.48
CA LEU A 99 -3.04 15.26 -9.12
C LEU A 99 -2.57 14.54 -10.39
N LYS A 100 -1.60 15.13 -11.10
CA LYS A 100 -1.02 14.56 -12.32
C LYS A 100 -0.20 13.30 -12.05
N LYS A 101 0.24 13.07 -10.81
CA LYS A 101 0.87 11.80 -10.40
C LYS A 101 -0.12 10.64 -10.28
N TYR A 102 -1.42 10.90 -10.18
CA TYR A 102 -2.41 9.87 -9.81
C TYR A 102 -3.50 9.63 -10.83
N SER A 103 -3.83 10.53 -11.75
CA SER A 103 -4.71 10.18 -12.86
C SER A 103 -4.61 11.18 -14.00
N ARG A 104 -4.69 10.67 -15.23
CA ARG A 104 -4.96 11.47 -16.44
C ARG A 104 -6.33 11.17 -17.05
N SER A 105 -7.07 10.21 -16.49
CA SER A 105 -8.42 9.84 -16.92
C SER A 105 -9.48 10.52 -16.08
N GLU A 106 -10.59 10.92 -16.69
CA GLU A 106 -11.72 11.57 -16.01
C GLU A 106 -12.27 10.71 -14.86
N GLU A 107 -12.47 9.40 -15.08
CA GLU A 107 -12.94 8.49 -14.02
C GLU A 107 -11.96 8.45 -12.83
N GLY A 108 -10.65 8.31 -13.08
CA GLY A 108 -9.67 8.32 -11.99
C GLY A 108 -9.63 9.67 -11.25
N LEU A 109 -9.82 10.79 -11.97
CA LEU A 109 -9.90 12.11 -11.35
C LEU A 109 -11.15 12.23 -10.47
N LEU A 110 -12.31 11.74 -10.92
CA LEU A 110 -13.54 11.70 -10.13
C LEU A 110 -13.38 10.85 -8.86
N ARG A 111 -12.70 9.70 -8.96
CA ARG A 111 -12.42 8.84 -7.81
C ARG A 111 -11.50 9.48 -6.78
N LEU A 112 -10.60 10.37 -7.22
CA LEU A 112 -9.64 11.07 -6.36
C LEU A 112 -10.16 12.40 -5.77
N LEU A 113 -11.37 12.84 -6.14
CA LEU A 113 -11.99 14.05 -5.58
C LEU A 113 -11.93 14.16 -4.05
N PRO A 114 -12.16 13.08 -3.26
CA PRO A 114 -12.05 13.17 -1.81
C PRO A 114 -10.65 13.61 -1.34
N VAL A 115 -9.60 13.08 -1.97
CA VAL A 115 -8.20 13.41 -1.64
C VAL A 115 -7.90 14.86 -2.00
N VAL A 116 -8.30 15.29 -3.20
CA VAL A 116 -8.14 16.68 -3.68
C VAL A 116 -8.79 17.67 -2.71
N LYS A 117 -10.00 17.37 -2.23
CA LYS A 117 -10.72 18.23 -1.27
C LYS A 117 -10.07 18.29 0.10
N ALA A 118 -9.42 17.23 0.54
CA ALA A 118 -8.74 17.18 1.83
C ALA A 118 -7.33 17.79 1.80
N SER A 119 -6.76 17.97 0.60
CA SER A 119 -5.39 18.47 0.44
C SER A 119 -5.30 19.99 0.61
N ARG A 120 -4.23 20.48 1.22
CA ARG A 120 -4.00 21.92 1.42
C ARG A 120 -3.68 22.64 0.12
N ALA A 121 -2.92 22.00 -0.77
CA ALA A 121 -2.59 22.49 -2.09
C ALA A 121 -2.62 21.35 -3.11
N VAL A 122 -2.93 21.68 -4.37
CA VAL A 122 -3.05 20.72 -5.47
C VAL A 122 -2.22 21.21 -6.65
N LEU A 123 -1.45 20.31 -7.29
CA LEU A 123 -0.60 20.59 -8.46
C LEU A 123 -1.04 19.80 -9.71
#